data_AF-A0A2L2YYN9-F1
#
_entry.id   AF-A0A2L2YYN9-F1
#
_cell.length_a   1.000
_cell.length_b   1.000
_cell.length_c   1.000
_cell.angle_alpha   90.00
_cell.angle_beta   90.00
_cell.angle_gamma   90.00
#
_symmetry.space_group_name_H-M   'P 1'
#
loop_
_entity.id
_entity.type
_entity.pdbx_description
1 polymer ?
#
loop_
_entity_poly.entity_id
_entity_poly.type
_entity_poly.pdbx_seq_one_letter_code
_entity_poly.pdbx_strand_id
1 'polypeptide(L)'
;LFQFHNCRILRNSSIIKEDLWIRDGMIINPEPVFYDEKIVADIKVDCIDSLIVPGFIDLQINGGFGYDFSNPEKDVSSSIDAVSKNLLQHGVTSFCPTVITSSPDQYHKIIPKIKTQKGGRQGAGIMGVHVEGPFI
;
A
#
# COMPACT_ATOMS: atom_id res chain seq x y z
N LEU A 1 -17.14 -8.54 10.02
CA LEU A 1 -17.00 -7.29 10.80
C LEU A 1 -15.81 -7.40 11.73
N PHE A 2 -14.82 -6.51 11.57
CA PHE A 2 -13.64 -6.44 12.42
C PHE A 2 -13.71 -5.22 13.33
N GLN A 3 -13.28 -5.40 14.58
CA GLN A 3 -13.04 -4.33 15.54
C GLN A 3 -11.59 -4.41 16.00
N PHE A 4 -10.82 -3.36 15.73
CA PHE A 4 -9.51 -3.15 16.34
C PHE A 4 -9.73 -2.26 17.56
N HIS A 5 -9.39 -2.75 18.74
CA HIS A 5 -9.60 -2.04 20.00
C HIS A 5 -8.29 -1.81 20.73
N ASN A 6 -8.33 -0.92 21.73
CA ASN A 6 -7.15 -0.53 22.51
C ASN A 6 -6.00 -0.04 21.59
N CYS A 7 -6.33 0.79 20.60
CA CYS A 7 -5.39 1.40 19.68
C CYS A 7 -5.36 2.93 19.83
N ARG A 8 -4.28 3.51 19.32
CA ARG A 8 -4.18 4.93 19.00
C ARG A 8 -4.34 5.07 17.49
N ILE A 9 -5.13 6.01 17.01
CA ILE A 9 -5.43 6.16 15.58
C ILE A 9 -5.04 7.57 15.13
N LEU A 10 -4.29 7.69 14.03
CA LEU A 10 -4.08 8.96 13.34
C LEU A 10 -5.31 9.31 12.50
N ARG A 11 -6.06 10.35 12.89
CA ARG A 11 -7.17 10.93 12.12
C ARG A 11 -7.08 12.45 12.14
N ASN A 12 -7.36 13.09 11.00
CA ASN A 12 -7.39 14.56 10.90
C ASN A 12 -6.16 15.22 11.54
N SER A 13 -4.98 14.68 11.24
CA SER A 13 -3.68 15.14 11.77
C SER A 13 -3.52 15.08 13.30
N SER A 14 -4.38 14.33 13.99
CA SER A 14 -4.32 14.13 15.45
C SER A 14 -4.29 12.64 15.78
N ILE A 15 -3.63 12.30 16.90
CA ILE A 15 -3.64 10.94 17.43
C ILE A 15 -4.70 10.87 18.52
N ILE A 16 -5.70 10.02 18.33
CA ILE A 16 -6.81 9.82 19.26
C ILE A 16 -6.86 8.36 19.74
N LYS A 17 -7.41 8.13 20.94
CA LYS A 17 -7.66 6.77 21.45
C LYS A 17 -9.12 6.41 21.17
N GLU A 18 -9.33 5.50 20.23
CA GLU A 18 -10.64 5.07 19.73
C GLU A 18 -10.49 3.68 19.10
N ASP A 19 -11.59 2.95 18.91
CA ASP A 19 -11.61 1.69 18.17
C ASP A 19 -11.75 1.95 16.65
N LEU A 20 -11.17 1.08 15.83
CA LEU A 20 -11.33 1.09 14.37
C LEU A 20 -12.22 -0.07 13.92
N TRP A 21 -13.24 0.24 13.12
CA TRP A 21 -14.20 -0.73 12.61
C TRP A 21 -14.05 -0.91 11.10
N ILE A 22 -13.99 -2.16 10.66
CA ILE A 22 -13.84 -2.52 9.24
C ILE A 22 -14.90 -3.54 8.83
N ARG A 23 -15.57 -3.26 7.71
CA ARG A 23 -16.54 -4.15 7.05
C ARG A 23 -16.23 -4.18 5.56
N ASP A 24 -16.13 -5.37 4.97
CA ASP A 24 -15.88 -5.59 3.54
C ASP A 24 -14.68 -4.81 2.97
N GLY A 25 -13.60 -4.72 3.76
CA GLY A 25 -12.37 -4.02 3.38
C GLY A 25 -12.45 -2.49 3.50
N MET A 26 -13.58 -1.95 3.98
CA MET A 26 -13.82 -0.52 4.17
C MET A 26 -13.81 -0.16 5.65
N ILE A 27 -13.20 0.98 5.97
CA ILE A 27 -13.36 1.60 7.29
C ILE A 27 -14.78 2.17 7.37
N ILE A 28 -15.51 1.84 8.44
CA ILE A 28 -16.91 2.27 8.62
C ILE A 28 -17.07 3.16 9.86
N ASN A 29 -18.12 3.98 9.89
CA ASN A 29 -18.58 4.63 11.11
C ASN A 29 -19.14 3.54 12.06
N PRO A 30 -18.67 3.44 13.31
CA PRO A 30 -19.23 2.50 14.26
C PRO A 30 -20.63 2.84 14.77
N GLU A 31 -21.11 4.08 14.69
CA GLU A 31 -22.42 4.47 15.28
C GLU A 31 -23.59 3.61 14.79
N PRO A 32 -23.79 3.37 13.47
CA PRO A 32 -24.90 2.52 13.01
C PRO A 32 -24.77 1.07 13.50
N VAL A 33 -23.54 0.57 13.64
CA VAL A 33 -23.26 -0.78 14.14
C VAL A 33 -23.77 -0.94 15.57
N PHE A 34 -23.52 0.07 16.42
CA PHE A 34 -23.91 0.04 17.82
C PHE A 34 -25.38 0.35 18.07
N TYR A 35 -25.91 1.40 17.43
CA TYR A 35 -27.25 1.91 17.76
C TYR A 35 -28.36 1.24 16.95
N ASP A 36 -28.13 0.99 15.66
CA ASP A 36 -29.16 0.47 14.76
C ASP A 36 -29.08 -1.06 14.67
N GLU A 37 -27.91 -1.58 14.34
CA GLU A 37 -27.71 -3.02 14.10
C GLU A 37 -27.57 -3.81 15.40
N LYS A 38 -27.03 -3.19 16.46
CA LYS A 38 -26.77 -3.80 17.78
C LYS A 38 -25.96 -5.10 17.67
N ILE A 39 -25.07 -5.17 16.70
CA ILE A 39 -24.22 -6.35 16.47
C ILE A 39 -22.84 -6.19 17.12
N VAL A 40 -22.25 -7.32 17.46
CA VAL A 40 -20.86 -7.39 17.93
C VAL A 40 -19.93 -7.71 16.76
N ALA A 41 -18.66 -7.32 16.87
CA ALA A 41 -17.67 -7.69 15.87
C ALA A 41 -17.47 -9.21 15.80
N ASP A 42 -17.39 -9.75 14.59
CA ASP A 42 -17.06 -11.16 14.34
C ASP A 42 -15.62 -11.47 14.76
N ILE A 43 -14.72 -10.51 14.56
CA ILE A 43 -13.31 -10.61 14.92
C ILE A 43 -12.90 -9.36 15.69
N LYS A 44 -12.31 -9.57 16.88
CA LYS A 44 -11.73 -8.52 17.71
C LYS A 44 -10.21 -8.66 17.74
N VAL A 45 -9.53 -7.54 17.54
CA VAL A 45 -8.06 -7.46 17.56
C VAL A 45 -7.65 -6.45 18.62
N ASP A 46 -6.99 -6.93 19.68
CA ASP A 46 -6.36 -6.04 20.67
C ASP A 46 -5.06 -5.50 20.09
N CYS A 47 -4.97 -4.18 19.96
CA CYS A 47 -3.81 -3.51 19.40
C CYS A 47 -2.72 -3.21 20.44
N ILE A 48 -2.96 -3.45 21.73
CA ILE A 48 -1.97 -3.27 22.81
C ILE A 48 -1.36 -1.85 22.76
N ASP A 49 -2.21 -0.82 22.67
CA ASP A 49 -1.86 0.60 22.53
C ASP A 49 -0.99 0.96 21.30
N SER A 50 -0.95 0.07 20.30
CA SER A 50 -0.27 0.34 19.01
C SER A 50 -0.92 1.50 18.26
N LEU A 51 -0.10 2.17 17.44
CA LEU A 51 -0.54 3.25 16.57
C LEU A 51 -1.00 2.68 15.21
N ILE A 52 -2.24 2.96 14.85
CA ILE A 52 -2.80 2.69 13.52
C ILE A 52 -2.74 3.99 12.71
N VAL A 53 -2.11 3.91 11.55
CA VAL A 53 -2.02 5.00 10.56
C VAL A 53 -2.49 4.49 9.20
N PRO A 54 -2.89 5.39 8.27
CA PRO A 54 -3.05 5.00 6.88
C PRO A 54 -1.76 4.36 6.35
N GLY A 55 -1.91 3.33 5.51
CA GLY A 55 -0.76 2.72 4.84
C GLY A 55 0.00 3.75 4.01
N PHE A 56 1.33 3.65 4.02
CA PHE A 56 2.18 4.62 3.36
C PHE A 56 2.08 4.49 1.83
N ILE A 57 2.29 5.62 1.16
CA ILE A 57 2.32 5.72 -0.30
C ILE A 57 3.73 6.15 -0.69
N ASP A 58 4.44 5.30 -1.43
CA ASP A 58 5.78 5.59 -1.91
C ASP A 58 5.73 6.03 -3.38
N LEU A 59 5.88 7.32 -3.63
CA LEU A 59 5.77 7.88 -4.98
C LEU A 59 7.04 7.68 -5.82
N GLN A 60 8.17 7.33 -5.20
CA GLN A 60 9.44 7.23 -5.90
C GLN A 60 10.33 6.14 -5.30
N ILE A 61 10.26 4.96 -5.92
CA ILE A 61 11.11 3.82 -5.59
C ILE A 61 11.65 3.18 -6.87
N ASN A 62 12.98 3.14 -7.00
CA ASN A 62 13.67 2.64 -8.20
C ASN A 62 13.80 1.11 -8.24
N GLY A 63 13.60 0.48 -7.07
CA GLY A 63 13.81 -0.93 -6.81
C GLY A 63 13.98 -1.16 -5.32
N GLY A 64 14.18 -2.42 -4.93
CA GLY A 64 14.34 -2.81 -3.54
C GLY A 64 14.61 -4.30 -3.40
N PHE A 65 15.14 -4.73 -2.26
CA PHE A 65 15.31 -6.16 -1.94
C PHE A 65 16.13 -6.96 -2.98
N GLY A 66 17.09 -6.31 -3.66
CA GLY A 66 17.92 -6.91 -4.70
C GLY A 66 17.35 -6.83 -6.12
N TYR A 67 16.19 -6.21 -6.30
CA TYR A 67 15.52 -5.99 -7.58
C TYR A 67 15.60 -4.52 -8.01
N ASP A 68 15.66 -4.29 -9.32
CA ASP A 68 15.77 -2.98 -9.96
C ASP A 68 14.76 -2.89 -11.11
N PHE A 69 14.03 -1.78 -11.22
CA PHE A 69 12.96 -1.62 -12.23
C PHE A 69 13.45 -1.10 -13.57
N SER A 70 14.66 -0.56 -13.64
CA SER A 70 15.25 0.05 -14.83
C SER A 70 16.17 -0.90 -15.60
N ASN A 71 16.42 -2.12 -15.10
CA ASN A 71 17.22 -3.14 -15.78
C ASN A 71 16.38 -4.00 -16.74
N PRO A 72 16.49 -3.81 -18.08
CA PRO A 72 15.70 -4.54 -19.06
C PRO A 72 16.11 -6.00 -19.25
N GLU A 73 17.31 -6.39 -18.82
CA GLU A 73 17.82 -7.78 -18.92
C GLU A 73 17.18 -8.69 -17.86
N LYS A 74 16.56 -8.10 -16.83
CA LYS A 74 15.78 -8.83 -15.83
C LYS A 74 14.30 -8.77 -16.17
N ASP A 75 13.55 -9.77 -15.67
CA ASP A 75 12.10 -9.70 -15.72
C ASP A 75 11.60 -8.61 -14.76
N VAL A 76 11.29 -7.45 -15.34
CA VAL A 76 10.77 -6.26 -14.64
C VAL A 76 9.47 -6.59 -13.89
N SER A 77 8.59 -7.40 -14.47
CA SER A 77 7.30 -7.72 -13.83
C SER A 77 7.53 -8.55 -12.56
N SER A 78 8.36 -9.59 -12.63
CA SER A 78 8.77 -10.36 -11.44
C SER A 78 9.48 -9.49 -10.40
N SER A 79 10.28 -8.51 -10.85
CA SER A 79 10.98 -7.56 -9.97
C SER A 79 9.99 -6.66 -9.21
N ILE A 80 8.98 -6.14 -9.90
CA ILE A 80 7.91 -5.32 -9.31
C ILE A 80 7.07 -6.13 -8.34
N ASP A 81 6.70 -7.37 -8.67
CA ASP A 81 5.94 -8.25 -7.79
C ASP A 81 6.72 -8.56 -6.50
N ALA A 82 8.02 -8.86 -6.63
CA ALA A 82 8.88 -9.11 -5.49
C ALA A 82 8.99 -7.88 -4.57
N VAL A 83 9.19 -6.68 -5.13
CA VAL A 83 9.23 -5.44 -4.34
C VAL A 83 7.88 -5.13 -3.71
N SER A 84 6.79 -5.22 -4.49
CA SER A 84 5.41 -4.99 -4.03
C SER A 84 5.07 -5.83 -2.80
N LYS A 85 5.43 -7.12 -2.80
CA LYS A 85 5.22 -8.02 -1.67
C LYS A 85 6.02 -7.63 -0.44
N ASN A 86 7.30 -7.27 -0.63
CA ASN A 86 8.19 -6.92 0.46
C ASN A 86 7.93 -5.53 1.03
N LEU A 87 7.26 -4.62 0.31
CA LEU A 87 6.90 -3.29 0.80
C LEU A 87 5.90 -3.33 1.97
N LEU A 88 5.00 -4.34 1.99
CA LEU A 88 3.96 -4.45 3.03
C LEU A 88 4.55 -4.58 4.44
N GLN A 89 5.69 -5.24 4.62
CA GLN A 89 6.34 -5.40 5.94
C GLN A 89 6.88 -4.07 6.48
N HIS A 90 7.01 -3.05 5.64
CA HIS A 90 7.45 -1.70 5.99
C HIS A 90 6.30 -0.70 6.05
N GLY A 91 5.04 -1.17 5.97
CA GLY A 91 3.85 -0.33 6.06
C GLY A 91 3.49 0.41 4.77
N VAL A 92 4.22 0.20 3.66
CA VAL A 92 3.90 0.76 2.35
C VAL A 92 2.83 -0.10 1.68
N THR A 93 1.65 0.47 1.47
CA THR A 93 0.50 -0.24 0.89
C THR A 93 0.23 0.11 -0.56
N SER A 94 0.84 1.19 -1.07
CA SER A 94 0.78 1.61 -2.47
C SER A 94 2.08 2.27 -2.89
N PHE A 95 2.49 2.12 -4.15
CA PHE A 95 3.71 2.73 -4.66
C PHE A 95 3.69 2.96 -6.18
N CYS A 96 4.65 3.75 -6.65
CA CYS A 96 4.95 3.97 -8.07
C CYS A 96 6.36 3.43 -8.38
N PRO A 97 6.48 2.29 -9.09
CA PRO A 97 7.76 1.86 -9.66
C PRO A 97 8.37 3.00 -10.48
N THR A 98 9.60 3.37 -10.14
CA THR A 98 10.31 4.47 -10.79
C THR A 98 11.29 3.92 -11.83
N VAL A 99 11.16 4.39 -13.06
CA VAL A 99 12.11 4.14 -14.13
C VAL A 99 12.94 5.41 -14.31
N ILE A 100 14.23 5.31 -13.99
CA ILE A 100 15.16 6.44 -14.07
C ILE A 100 15.54 6.74 -15.52
N THR A 101 16.35 7.78 -15.72
CA THR A 101 16.86 8.20 -17.04
C THR A 101 17.45 6.99 -17.79
N SER A 102 16.79 6.63 -18.88
CA SER A 102 17.06 5.43 -19.67
C SER A 102 17.04 5.77 -21.17
N SER A 103 17.52 4.86 -22.02
CA SER A 103 17.37 5.05 -23.46
C SER A 103 15.90 4.97 -23.89
N PRO A 104 15.49 5.60 -25.01
CA PRO A 104 14.13 5.45 -25.55
C PRO A 104 13.70 3.99 -25.71
N ASP A 105 14.61 3.13 -26.19
CA ASP A 105 14.34 1.69 -26.37
C ASP A 105 14.08 0.98 -25.04
N GLN A 106 14.74 1.38 -23.96
CA GLN A 106 14.50 0.82 -22.62
C GLN A 106 13.11 1.22 -22.11
N TYR A 107 12.71 2.49 -22.26
CA TYR A 107 11.37 2.94 -21.87
C TYR A 107 10.28 2.14 -22.61
N HIS A 108 10.42 1.95 -23.93
CA HIS A 108 9.48 1.15 -24.72
C HIS A 108 9.40 -0.33 -24.30
N LYS A 109 10.47 -0.89 -23.71
CA LYS A 109 10.49 -2.27 -23.21
C LYS A 109 9.93 -2.40 -21.79
N ILE A 110 10.16 -1.40 -20.94
CA ILE A 110 9.89 -1.47 -19.50
C ILE A 110 8.48 -0.97 -19.17
N ILE A 111 8.11 0.23 -19.63
CA ILE A 111 6.86 0.89 -19.23
C ILE A 111 5.62 0.02 -19.50
N PRO A 112 5.46 -0.66 -20.66
CA PRO A 112 4.30 -1.51 -20.91
C PRO A 112 4.17 -2.73 -19.98
N LYS A 113 5.25 -3.11 -19.30
CA LYS A 113 5.27 -4.20 -18.32
C LYS A 113 4.78 -3.76 -16.93
N ILE A 114 4.68 -2.45 -16.68
CA ILE A 114 4.23 -1.87 -15.42
C ILE A 114 2.72 -1.63 -15.52
N LYS A 115 1.94 -2.47 -14.86
CA LYS A 115 0.48 -2.36 -14.84
C LYS A 115 0.02 -1.88 -13.47
N THR A 116 -0.96 -0.99 -13.46
CA THR A 116 -1.64 -0.62 -12.23
C THR A 116 -2.29 -1.84 -11.60
N GLN A 117 -2.17 -1.96 -10.28
CA GLN A 117 -2.67 -3.10 -9.53
C GLN A 117 -3.19 -2.63 -8.18
N LYS A 118 -4.37 -3.12 -7.78
CA LYS A 118 -4.86 -2.85 -6.42
C LYS A 118 -3.99 -3.58 -5.39
N GLY A 119 -3.68 -2.90 -4.30
CA GLY A 119 -3.00 -3.51 -3.17
C GLY A 119 -3.86 -4.58 -2.48
N GLY A 120 -3.22 -5.46 -1.72
CA GLY A 120 -3.92 -6.47 -0.94
C GLY A 120 -2.95 -7.51 -0.38
N ARG A 121 -3.46 -8.73 -0.15
CA ARG A 121 -2.68 -9.82 0.46
C ARG A 121 -1.43 -10.23 -0.34
N GLN A 122 -1.41 -9.94 -1.64
CA GLN A 122 -0.32 -10.32 -2.53
C GLN A 122 0.79 -9.26 -2.62
N GLY A 123 0.54 -8.03 -2.17
CA GLY A 123 1.51 -6.94 -2.24
C GLY A 123 0.88 -5.55 -2.18
N ALA A 124 1.75 -4.55 -2.09
CA ALA A 124 1.40 -3.14 -2.21
C ALA A 124 0.81 -2.83 -3.60
N GLY A 125 -0.16 -1.92 -3.66
CA GLY A 125 -0.78 -1.50 -4.90
C GLY A 125 0.19 -0.73 -5.80
N ILE A 126 0.10 -0.96 -7.10
CA ILE A 126 0.85 -0.23 -8.12
C ILE A 126 -0.08 0.86 -8.64
N MET A 127 0.25 2.12 -8.35
CA MET A 127 -0.60 3.28 -8.68
C MET A 127 -0.38 3.78 -10.11
N GLY A 128 0.74 3.40 -10.73
CA GLY A 128 1.19 3.86 -12.04
C GLY A 128 2.71 3.75 -12.12
N VAL A 129 3.30 4.28 -13.18
CA VAL A 129 4.76 4.41 -13.32
C VAL A 129 5.18 5.84 -13.00
N HIS A 130 6.29 6.00 -12.28
CA HIS A 130 6.99 7.26 -12.18
C HIS A 130 8.18 7.24 -13.14
N VAL A 131 8.26 8.22 -14.03
CA VAL A 131 9.37 8.32 -15.01
C VAL A 131 10.25 9.49 -14.59
N GLU A 132 11.44 9.17 -14.07
CA GLU A 132 12.42 10.14 -13.58
C GLU A 132 13.46 10.43 -14.68
N GLY A 133 13.14 11.38 -15.56
CA GLY A 133 13.89 11.68 -16.78
C GLY A 133 13.17 11.23 -18.06
N PRO A 134 13.81 11.31 -19.23
CA PRO A 134 15.13 11.87 -19.48
C PRO A 134 15.13 13.40 -19.66
N PHE A 135 13.98 14.07 -19.51
CA PHE A 135 13.85 15.53 -19.67
C PHE A 135 14.26 16.28 -18.39
N ILE A 136 15.52 16.11 -17.98
CA ILE A 136 16.12 16.71 -16.79
C ILE A 136 17.20 17.74 -17.14
#